data_AF-A0AA97HVL7-F1
#
_entry.id   AF-A0AA97HVL7-F1
#
_cell.length_a   1.000
_cell.length_b   1.000
_cell.length_c   1.000
_cell.angle_alpha   90.00
_cell.angle_beta   90.00
_cell.angle_gamma   90.00
#
_symmetry.space_group_name_H-M   'P 1'
#
loop_
_entity.id
_entity.type
_entity.pdbx_description
1 polymer ?
#
loop_
_entity_poly.entity_id
_entity_poly.type
_entity_poly.pdbx_seq_one_letter_code
_entity_poly.pdbx_strand_id
1 'polypeptide(L)' 'MKAQKLIEKLGAEKVQDILDEAHEEAVYYVDEWTDNFGGIHGYCTDKMIIGIHNPHTHYKLSELREAMMVA' A
#
# COMPACT_ATOMS: atom_id res chain seq x y z
N MET A 1 -4.66 -1.97 -12.85
CA MET A 1 -4.50 -3.43 -12.61
C MET A 1 -3.77 -3.78 -11.32
N LYS A 2 -2.65 -3.12 -10.96
CA LYS A 2 -1.92 -3.46 -9.72
C LYS A 2 -2.71 -3.12 -8.45
N ALA A 3 -3.26 -1.90 -8.35
CA ALA A 3 -4.16 -1.48 -7.27
C ALA A 3 -5.37 -2.42 -7.10
N GLN A 4 -6.04 -2.75 -8.21
CA GLN A 4 -7.20 -3.64 -8.20
C GLN A 4 -6.87 -5.05 -7.68
N LYS A 5 -5.71 -5.61 -8.06
CA LYS A 5 -5.23 -6.88 -7.51
C LYS A 5 -4.96 -6.82 -6.00
N LEU A 6 -4.54 -5.67 -5.46
CA LEU A 6 -4.39 -5.51 -4.02
C LEU A 6 -5.75 -5.47 -3.33
N ILE A 7 -6.72 -4.75 -3.91
CA ILE A 7 -8.11 -4.71 -3.41
C ILE A 7 -8.71 -6.12 -3.40
N GLU A 8 -8.54 -6.89 -4.47
CA GLU A 8 -8.97 -8.30 -4.54
C GLU A 8 -8.27 -9.18 -3.49
N LYS A 9 -6.99 -8.91 -3.20
CA LYS A 9 -6.19 -9.68 -2.22
C LYS A 9 -6.56 -9.37 -0.77
N LEU A 10 -6.69 -8.08 -0.42
CA LEU A 10 -6.86 -7.63 0.96
C LEU A 10 -8.32 -7.37 1.34
N GLY A 11 -9.20 -7.17 0.36
CA GLY A 11 -10.55 -6.67 0.54
C GLY A 11 -10.61 -5.13 0.53
N ALA A 12 -11.73 -4.60 0.05
CA ALA A 12 -11.97 -3.17 -0.05
C ALA A 12 -11.92 -2.46 1.32
N GLU A 13 -12.49 -3.08 2.37
CA GLU A 13 -12.47 -2.56 3.74
C GLU A 13 -11.04 -2.32 4.24
N LYS A 14 -10.17 -3.32 4.11
CA LYS A 14 -8.77 -3.20 4.54
C LYS A 14 -7.97 -2.17 3.75
N VAL A 15 -8.26 -2.02 2.45
CA VAL A 15 -7.63 -0.97 1.63
C VAL A 15 -8.14 0.42 2.04
N GLN A 16 -9.41 0.54 2.42
CA GLN A 16 -9.96 1.77 2.96
C GLN A 16 -9.27 2.15 4.28
N ASP A 17 -9.09 1.19 5.20
CA ASP A 17 -8.37 1.42 6.46
C ASP A 17 -6.95 1.92 6.22
N ILE A 18 -6.21 1.31 5.26
CA ILE A 18 -4.88 1.77 4.87
C ILE A 18 -4.90 3.24 4.38
N LEU A 19 -5.92 3.62 3.62
CA LEU A 19 -6.06 4.97 3.07
C LEU A 19 -6.46 6.01 4.12
N ASP A 20 -7.19 5.59 5.15
CA ASP A 20 -7.67 6.45 6.23
C ASP A 20 -6.62 6.64 7.33
N GLU A 21 -5.81 5.60 7.61
CA GLU A 21 -4.73 5.64 8.60
C GLU A 21 -3.40 6.17 8.03
N ALA A 22 -3.29 6.32 6.70
CA ALA A 22 -2.08 6.84 6.07
C ALA A 22 -1.78 8.27 6.53
N HIS A 23 -0.54 8.48 6.98
CA HIS A 23 -0.03 9.83 7.27
C HIS A 23 -0.16 10.73 6.02
N GLU A 24 -0.42 12.03 6.21
CA GLU A 24 -0.68 12.97 5.11
C GLU A 24 0.48 13.08 4.10
N GLU A 25 1.70 12.84 4.57
CA GLU A 25 2.92 12.85 3.74
C GLU A 25 3.20 11.50 3.04
N ALA A 26 2.45 10.44 3.36
CA ALA A 26 2.66 9.13 2.74
C ALA A 26 2.24 9.16 1.26
N VAL A 27 3.07 8.58 0.41
CA VAL A 27 2.84 8.48 -1.03
C VAL A 27 2.52 7.04 -1.45
N TYR A 28 3.09 6.07 -0.75
CA TYR A 28 3.00 4.66 -1.07
C TYR A 28 2.53 3.83 0.13
N TYR A 29 1.78 2.76 -0.16
CA TYR A 29 1.65 1.58 0.69
C TYR A 29 2.57 0.47 0.16
N VAL A 30 3.29 -0.20 1.06
CA VAL A 30 4.22 -1.28 0.74
C VAL A 30 3.74 -2.58 1.38
N ASP A 31 3.32 -3.54 0.56
CA ASP A 31 2.85 -4.86 0.97
C ASP A 31 4.03 -5.85 1.13
N GLU A 32 4.94 -5.56 2.06
CA GLU A 32 6.11 -6.40 2.40
C GLU A 32 6.33 -6.51 3.90
N TRP A 33 7.05 -7.58 4.29
CA TRP A 33 7.66 -7.69 5.60
C TRP A 33 8.91 -6.81 5.66
N THR A 34 9.09 -6.08 6.75
CA THR A 34 10.30 -5.33 7.03
C THR A 34 10.69 -5.42 8.50
N ASP A 35 11.98 -5.68 8.73
CA ASP A 35 12.58 -5.69 10.07
C ASP A 35 12.93 -4.28 10.57
N ASN A 36 12.93 -3.28 9.67
CA ASN A 36 13.29 -1.90 10.00
C ASN A 36 12.39 -1.27 11.08
N PHE A 37 11.20 -1.84 11.29
CA PHE A 37 10.23 -1.40 12.29
C PHE A 37 9.86 -2.51 13.29
N GLY A 38 10.77 -3.46 13.53
CA GLY A 38 10.53 -4.53 14.51
C GLY A 38 9.69 -5.70 13.97
N GLY A 39 9.75 -5.94 12.65
CA GLY A 39 9.08 -7.08 12.02
C GLY A 39 7.60 -6.82 11.73
N ILE A 40 7.31 -5.81 10.92
CA ILE A 40 5.94 -5.47 10.49
C ILE A 40 5.68 -5.92 9.06
N HIS A 41 4.41 -6.18 8.72
CA HIS A 41 3.97 -6.44 7.36
C HIS A 41 2.98 -5.36 6.92
N GLY A 42 3.26 -4.70 5.80
CA GLY A 42 2.43 -3.59 5.34
C GLY A 42 2.81 -2.30 6.03
N TYR A 43 3.24 -1.29 5.27
CA TYR A 43 3.52 0.03 5.83
C TYR A 43 3.39 1.15 4.80
N CYS A 44 3.09 2.36 5.27
CA CYS A 44 3.00 3.56 4.45
C CYS A 44 4.32 4.34 4.48
N THR A 45 4.70 4.95 3.35
CA THR A 45 5.94 5.74 3.25
C THR A 45 5.83 6.87 2.23
N ASP A 46 6.53 7.97 2.49
CA ASP A 46 6.72 9.13 1.60
C ASP A 46 7.64 8.83 0.42
N LYS A 47 8.53 7.84 0.58
CA LYS A 47 9.55 7.48 -0.40
C LYS A 47 9.17 6.20 -1.11
N MET A 48 9.51 6.12 -2.39
CA MET A 48 9.47 4.86 -3.11
C MET A 48 10.64 3.99 -2.63
N ILE A 49 10.45 3.24 -1.54
CA ILE A 49 11.45 2.31 -1.02
C ILE A 49 11.40 1.02 -1.82
N ILE A 50 11.80 1.05 -3.10
CA ILE A 50 11.79 -0.15 -3.97
C ILE A 50 12.36 -1.32 -3.16
N GLY A 51 11.49 -2.27 -2.81
CA GLY A 51 11.87 -3.45 -2.05
C GLY A 51 13.05 -4.03 -2.80
N ILE A 52 14.19 -4.19 -2.11
CA ILE A 52 15.43 -4.70 -2.71
C ILE A 52 15.15 -6.02 -3.46
N HIS A 53 14.07 -6.73 -3.09
CA HIS A 53 13.65 -8.00 -3.64
C HIS A 53 12.36 -8.01 -4.49
N ASN A 54 11.46 -7.01 -4.45
CA ASN A 54 10.21 -7.08 -5.23
C ASN A 54 9.55 -5.72 -5.59
N PRO A 55 9.57 -5.30 -6.87
CA PRO A 55 8.89 -4.07 -7.31
C PRO A 55 7.35 -4.19 -7.32
N HIS A 56 6.78 -5.38 -7.12
CA HIS A 56 5.34 -5.61 -7.20
C HIS A 56 4.57 -5.36 -5.90
N THR A 57 5.23 -4.84 -4.88
CA THR A 57 4.64 -4.64 -3.53
C THR A 57 4.37 -3.18 -3.19
N HIS A 58 4.77 -2.25 -4.06
CA HIS A 58 4.58 -0.81 -3.87
C HIS A 58 3.33 -0.29 -4.59
N TYR A 59 2.42 0.34 -3.86
CA TYR A 59 1.16 0.84 -4.37
C TYR A 59 1.04 2.32 -4.05
N LYS A 60 0.86 3.17 -5.06
CA LYS A 60 0.59 4.60 -4.80
C LYS A 60 -0.77 4.73 -4.14
N LEU A 61 -0.85 5.51 -3.07
CA LEU A 61 -2.11 5.73 -2.38
C LEU A 61 -3.13 6.42 -3.30
N SER A 62 -2.68 7.31 -4.20
CA SER A 62 -3.56 7.93 -5.20
C SER A 62 -4.22 6.91 -6.13
N GLU A 63 -3.45 5.92 -6.62
CA GLU A 63 -3.96 4.88 -7.51
C GLU A 63 -4.91 3.92 -6.78
N LEU A 64 -4.68 3.69 -5.48
CA LEU A 64 -5.60 2.93 -4.63
C LEU A 64 -6.92 3.69 -4.43
N ARG A 65 -6.88 5.00 -4.16
CA ARG A 65 -8.08 5.84 -4.05
C ARG A 65 -8.88 5.83 -5.36
N GLU A 66 -8.21 6.01 -6.50
CA GLU A 66 -8.84 5.94 -7.82
C GLU A 66 -9.51 4.59 -8.07
N ALA A 67 -8.83 3.49 -7.74
CA ALA A 67 -9.37 2.15 -7.91
C ALA A 67 -10.59 1.88 -7.01
N MET A 68 -10.62 2.42 -5.79
CA MET A 68 -11.74 2.30 -4.85
C MET A 68 -12.98 3.09 -5.27
N MET A 69 -12.83 4.16 -6.08
CA MET A 69 -13.97 4.93 -6.59
C MET A 69 -14.65 4.28 -7.81
N VAL A 70 -14.00 3.29 -8.42
CA VAL A 70 -14.47 2.61 -9.65
C VAL A 70 -14.89 1.16 -9.37
N ALA A 71 -14.64 0.65 -8.16
CA ALA A 71 -15.00 -0.70 -7.71
C ALA A 71 -16.36 -0.72 -6.99
#